data_AF-A0A6N2CWZ1-F1
#
_entry.id   AF-A0A6N2CWZ1-F1
#
_cell.length_a   1.000
_cell.length_b   1.000
_cell.length_c   1.000
_cell.angle_alpha   90.00
_cell.angle_beta   90.00
_cell.angle_gamma   90.00
#
_symmetry.space_group_name_H-M   'P 1'
#
loop_
_entity.id
_entity.type
_entity.pdbx_description
1 polymer ?
#
loop_
_entity_poly.entity_id
_entity_poly.type
_entity_poly.pdbx_seq_one_letter_code
_entity_poly.pdbx_strand_id
1 'polypeptide(L)'
;MFVLIAFWTSYYGRLSAPMDFEVHFHGITMTLWSIMLIGQAFFIRFKKRKLHHFAGKLSYLLVPLIIISGFNIAHYTIQNVPVGHPARYYQAALMYNSIIAFAIIYGLAIYFRKNPKMHARYMICTILPLITPISDRIIYKYIPALVSYAPAADGIRMVPALGFLIGQIILISLIIWDWKKNKQFNAFFIVWIPLTIYHFSVLNFYRYPFWQKFTEWLMSLPLS
;
A
#
# COMPACT_ATOMS: atom_id res chain seq x y z
N MET A 1 -12.60 0.61 -9.84
CA MET A 1 -13.43 -0.60 -9.93
C MET A 1 -12.94 -1.71 -8.99
N PHE A 2 -11.71 -2.23 -9.16
CA PHE A 2 -11.21 -3.33 -8.31
C PHE A 2 -11.20 -3.06 -6.80
N VAL A 3 -10.91 -1.82 -6.37
CA VAL A 3 -11.00 -1.44 -4.94
C VAL A 3 -12.41 -1.68 -4.38
N LEU A 4 -13.47 -1.30 -5.11
CA LEU A 4 -14.85 -1.50 -4.66
C LEU A 4 -15.18 -2.99 -4.55
N ILE A 5 -14.80 -3.79 -5.55
CA ILE A 5 -15.06 -5.24 -5.58
C ILE A 5 -14.32 -5.96 -4.45
N ALA A 6 -13.03 -5.65 -4.29
CA ALA A 6 -12.17 -6.27 -3.27
C ALA A 6 -12.70 -5.98 -1.87
N PHE A 7 -13.09 -4.73 -1.59
CA PHE A 7 -13.49 -4.29 -0.25
C PHE A 7 -15.01 -4.31 -0.02
N TRP A 8 -15.82 -4.80 -0.96
CA TRP A 8 -17.29 -4.83 -0.81
C TRP A 8 -17.71 -5.61 0.42
N THR A 9 -17.26 -6.85 0.57
CA THR A 9 -17.66 -7.71 1.70
C THR A 9 -16.94 -7.40 3.00
N SER A 10 -15.76 -6.77 2.94
CA SER A 10 -15.00 -6.44 4.15
C SER A 10 -15.32 -5.06 4.70
N TYR A 11 -15.89 -4.15 3.90
CA TYR A 11 -16.13 -2.76 4.33
C TYR A 11 -17.38 -2.14 3.70
N TYR A 12 -17.42 -1.90 2.39
CA TYR A 12 -18.48 -1.07 1.77
C TYR A 12 -19.90 -1.63 1.91
N GLY A 13 -20.06 -2.95 1.83
CA GLY A 13 -21.34 -3.63 2.02
C GLY A 13 -21.73 -3.84 3.49
N ARG A 14 -20.89 -3.38 4.44
CA ARG A 14 -21.08 -3.54 5.88
C ARG A 14 -21.03 -2.20 6.63
N LEU A 15 -21.20 -1.06 5.95
CA LEU A 15 -21.10 0.27 6.56
C LEU A 15 -22.08 0.52 7.71
N SER A 16 -23.22 -0.18 7.73
CA SER A 16 -24.21 -0.12 8.83
C SER A 16 -23.97 -1.14 9.94
N ALA A 17 -23.04 -2.09 9.75
CA ALA A 17 -22.67 -3.04 10.79
C ALA A 17 -21.75 -2.36 11.81
N PRO A 18 -21.80 -2.77 13.10
CA PRO A 18 -20.84 -2.30 14.09
C PRO A 18 -19.42 -2.72 13.67
N MET A 19 -18.53 -1.75 13.50
CA MET A 19 -17.11 -1.93 13.22
C MET A 19 -16.31 -0.94 14.07
N ASP A 20 -15.11 -1.33 14.46
CA ASP A 20 -14.25 -0.48 15.27
C ASP A 20 -13.77 0.78 14.52
N PHE A 21 -13.36 1.77 15.30
CA PHE A 21 -12.96 3.08 14.79
C PHE A 21 -11.82 2.97 13.77
N GLU A 22 -10.83 2.11 14.02
CA GLU A 22 -9.65 1.90 13.20
C GLU A 22 -10.02 1.46 11.78
N VAL A 23 -11.04 0.60 11.67
CA VAL A 23 -11.56 0.10 10.40
C VAL A 23 -12.21 1.22 9.60
N HIS A 24 -13.06 2.03 10.25
CA HIS A 24 -13.70 3.18 9.60
C HIS A 24 -12.69 4.25 9.22
N PHE A 25 -11.79 4.62 10.13
CA PHE A 25 -10.80 5.66 9.91
C PHE A 25 -9.87 5.32 8.75
N HIS A 26 -9.34 4.09 8.71
CA HIS A 26 -8.55 3.62 7.59
C HIS A 26 -9.36 3.52 6.30
N GLY A 27 -10.56 2.93 6.34
CA GLY A 27 -11.43 2.77 5.17
C GLY A 27 -11.83 4.10 4.51
N ILE A 28 -12.18 5.12 5.32
CA ILE A 28 -12.53 6.46 4.83
C ILE A 28 -11.31 7.14 4.22
N THR A 29 -10.18 7.18 4.92
CA THR A 29 -8.96 7.86 4.44
C THR A 29 -8.46 7.25 3.12
N MET A 30 -8.48 5.92 2.99
CA MET A 30 -8.12 5.23 1.75
C MET A 30 -9.12 5.42 0.60
N THR A 31 -10.42 5.55 0.94
CA THR A 31 -11.45 5.89 -0.06
C THR A 31 -11.25 7.30 -0.59
N LEU A 32 -11.01 8.28 0.30
CA LEU A 32 -10.70 9.66 -0.07
C LEU A 32 -9.42 9.74 -0.92
N TRP A 33 -8.39 8.95 -0.60
CA TRP A 33 -7.17 8.86 -1.40
C TRP A 33 -7.44 8.37 -2.82
N SER A 34 -8.24 7.32 -2.95
CA SER A 34 -8.61 6.74 -4.25
C SER A 34 -9.39 7.76 -5.10
N ILE A 35 -10.36 8.46 -4.49
CA ILE A 35 -11.13 9.52 -5.14
C ILE A 35 -10.20 10.66 -5.56
N MET A 36 -9.28 11.07 -4.68
CA MET A 36 -8.31 12.12 -4.98
C MET A 36 -7.42 11.74 -6.16
N LEU A 37 -6.79 10.56 -6.17
CA LEU A 37 -5.93 10.12 -7.27
C LEU A 37 -6.66 10.09 -8.62
N ILE A 38 -7.88 9.57 -8.64
CA ILE A 38 -8.73 9.55 -9.84
C ILE A 38 -9.07 10.98 -10.27
N GLY A 39 -9.51 11.82 -9.32
CA GLY A 39 -9.81 13.23 -9.55
C GLY A 39 -8.62 14.02 -10.10
N GLN A 40 -7.41 13.78 -9.58
CA GLN A 40 -6.19 14.41 -10.06
C GLN A 40 -5.96 14.17 -11.55
N ALA A 41 -6.11 12.93 -12.01
CA ALA A 41 -5.97 12.58 -13.43
C ALA A 41 -7.04 13.28 -14.30
N PHE A 42 -8.29 13.29 -13.84
CA PHE A 42 -9.38 13.98 -14.55
C PHE A 42 -9.18 15.50 -14.62
N PHE A 43 -8.77 16.15 -13.54
CA PHE A 43 -8.53 17.59 -13.53
C PHE A 43 -7.44 18.00 -14.53
N ILE A 44 -6.39 17.18 -14.69
CA ILE A 44 -5.39 17.40 -15.73
C ILE A 44 -5.97 17.21 -17.13
N ARG A 45 -6.70 16.11 -17.37
CA ARG A 45 -7.34 15.80 -18.66
C ARG A 45 -8.28 16.91 -19.12
N PHE A 46 -9.09 17.46 -18.22
CA PHE A 46 -10.03 18.54 -18.49
C PHE A 46 -9.42 19.95 -18.36
N LYS A 47 -8.08 20.06 -18.27
CA LYS A 47 -7.34 21.33 -18.14
C LYS A 47 -7.75 22.18 -16.92
N LYS A 48 -8.39 21.60 -15.90
CA LYS A 48 -8.81 22.25 -14.64
C LYS A 48 -7.65 22.34 -13.64
N ARG A 49 -6.57 23.04 -14.00
CA ARG A 49 -5.33 23.13 -13.20
C ARG A 49 -5.53 23.70 -11.79
N LYS A 50 -6.44 24.67 -11.61
CA LYS A 50 -6.77 25.21 -10.28
C LYS A 50 -7.28 24.12 -9.33
N LEU A 51 -8.15 23.23 -9.81
CA LEU A 51 -8.67 22.11 -9.01
C LEU A 51 -7.60 21.06 -8.73
N HIS A 52 -6.75 20.73 -9.71
CA HIS A 52 -5.58 19.85 -9.50
C HIS A 52 -4.68 20.37 -8.38
N HIS A 53 -4.33 21.66 -8.41
CA HIS A 53 -3.51 22.28 -7.37
C HIS A 53 -4.21 22.33 -6.01
N PHE A 54 -5.50 22.66 -5.97
CA PHE A 54 -6.27 22.68 -4.72
C PHE A 54 -6.34 21.28 -4.10
N ALA A 55 -6.76 20.26 -4.85
CA ALA A 55 -6.79 18.87 -4.39
C ALA A 55 -5.40 18.37 -4.00
N GLY A 56 -4.34 18.82 -4.70
CA GLY A 56 -2.96 18.48 -4.37
C GLY A 56 -2.46 19.13 -3.09
N LYS A 57 -3.04 20.24 -2.64
CA LYS A 57 -2.77 20.79 -1.31
C LYS A 57 -3.49 20.00 -0.21
N LEU A 58 -4.71 19.54 -0.48
CA LEU A 58 -5.47 18.69 0.46
C LEU A 58 -4.72 17.37 0.76
N SER A 59 -3.89 16.87 -0.17
CA SER A 59 -3.08 15.68 0.09
C SER A 59 -2.06 15.87 1.21
N TYR A 60 -1.65 17.11 1.53
CA TYR A 60 -0.77 17.39 2.67
C TYR A 60 -1.43 17.15 4.01
N LEU A 61 -2.76 17.16 4.08
CA LEU A 61 -3.50 16.74 5.27
C LEU A 61 -3.87 15.25 5.18
N LEU A 62 -4.37 14.82 4.02
CA LEU A 62 -4.88 13.46 3.84
C LEU A 62 -3.80 12.39 3.98
N VAL A 63 -2.59 12.60 3.45
CA VAL A 63 -1.52 11.58 3.52
C VAL A 63 -1.03 11.35 4.96
N PRO A 64 -0.78 12.37 5.79
CA PRO A 64 -0.52 12.14 7.21
C PRO A 64 -1.66 11.35 7.89
N LEU A 65 -2.92 11.64 7.60
CA LEU A 65 -4.05 10.87 8.13
C LEU A 65 -4.06 9.42 7.66
N ILE A 66 -3.67 9.13 6.41
CA ILE A 66 -3.50 7.75 5.90
C ILE A 66 -2.38 7.02 6.64
N ILE A 67 -1.26 7.70 6.92
CA ILE A 67 -0.14 7.11 7.66
C ILE A 67 -0.61 6.77 9.08
N ILE A 68 -1.23 7.72 9.78
CA ILE A 68 -1.74 7.49 11.14
C ILE A 68 -2.79 6.37 11.15
N SER A 69 -3.78 6.42 10.25
CA SER A 69 -4.82 5.39 10.16
C SER A 69 -4.25 4.02 9.81
N GLY A 70 -3.21 3.98 8.95
CA GLY A 70 -2.47 2.77 8.60
C GLY A 70 -1.76 2.15 9.79
N PHE A 71 -1.07 2.94 10.60
CA PHE A 71 -0.39 2.45 11.81
C PHE A 71 -1.40 1.93 12.84
N ASN A 72 -2.50 2.65 13.01
CA ASN A 72 -3.59 2.32 13.94
C ASN A 72 -4.31 1.02 13.54
N ILE A 73 -4.72 0.84 12.27
CA ILE A 73 -5.32 -0.42 11.81
C ILE A 73 -4.33 -1.60 11.84
N ALA A 74 -3.04 -1.34 11.58
CA ALA A 74 -2.00 -2.37 11.69
C ALA A 74 -1.83 -2.85 13.12
N HIS A 75 -1.76 -1.92 14.08
CA HIS A 75 -1.66 -2.25 15.49
C HIS A 75 -2.90 -3.02 15.95
N TYR A 76 -4.10 -2.53 15.62
CA TYR A 76 -5.37 -3.19 15.93
C TYR A 76 -5.48 -4.61 15.34
N THR A 77 -4.92 -4.85 14.16
CA THR A 77 -4.92 -6.17 13.53
C THR A 77 -3.94 -7.12 14.21
N ILE A 78 -2.72 -6.64 14.48
CA ILE A 78 -1.60 -7.47 14.96
C ILE A 78 -1.73 -7.80 16.45
N GLN A 79 -2.33 -6.94 17.26
CA GLN A 79 -2.52 -7.18 18.70
C GLN A 79 -3.26 -8.49 19.01
N ASN A 80 -4.13 -8.92 18.09
CA ASN A 80 -4.90 -10.15 18.20
C ASN A 80 -4.11 -11.42 17.84
N VAL A 81 -2.86 -11.28 17.37
CA VAL A 81 -1.98 -12.40 17.04
C VAL A 81 -1.01 -12.66 18.20
N PRO A 82 -0.92 -13.89 18.73
CA PRO A 82 -0.07 -14.20 19.88
C PRO A 82 1.40 -13.81 19.68
N VAL A 83 2.03 -13.30 20.75
CA VAL A 83 3.47 -13.03 20.80
C VAL A 83 4.24 -14.33 20.54
N GLY A 84 5.30 -14.26 19.75
CA GLY A 84 6.09 -15.42 19.32
C GLY A 84 5.53 -16.16 18.10
N HIS A 85 4.26 -15.92 17.71
CA HIS A 85 3.70 -16.56 16.53
C HIS A 85 4.26 -15.93 15.23
N PRO A 86 4.81 -16.70 14.27
CA PRO A 86 5.42 -16.16 13.04
C PRO A 86 4.52 -15.17 12.27
N ALA A 87 3.20 -15.43 12.26
CA ALA A 87 2.22 -14.58 11.58
C ALA A 87 2.19 -13.14 12.11
N ARG A 88 2.50 -12.91 13.40
CA ARG A 88 2.53 -11.58 14.02
C ARG A 88 3.59 -10.70 13.34
N TYR A 89 4.80 -11.24 13.23
CA TYR A 89 5.95 -10.56 12.65
C TYR A 89 5.85 -10.41 11.13
N TYR A 90 5.26 -11.41 10.47
CA TYR A 90 4.92 -11.35 9.06
C TYR A 90 3.92 -10.24 8.74
N GLN A 91 2.82 -10.15 9.51
CA GLN A 91 1.82 -9.09 9.35
C GLN A 91 2.38 -7.71 9.66
N ALA A 92 3.25 -7.59 10.68
CA ALA A 92 3.97 -6.36 10.96
C ALA A 92 4.79 -5.90 9.75
N ALA A 93 5.54 -6.82 9.12
CA ALA A 93 6.31 -6.48 7.92
C ALA A 93 5.39 -6.08 6.77
N LEU A 94 4.29 -6.81 6.56
CA LEU A 94 3.33 -6.52 5.50
C LEU A 94 2.70 -5.13 5.66
N MET A 95 2.21 -4.81 6.85
CA MET A 95 1.44 -3.60 7.07
C MET A 95 2.33 -2.38 7.27
N TYR A 96 3.26 -2.40 8.24
CA TYR A 96 4.08 -1.23 8.55
C TYR A 96 5.02 -0.84 7.41
N ASN A 97 5.70 -1.80 6.78
CA ASN A 97 6.64 -1.48 5.69
C ASN A 97 5.91 -1.02 4.43
N SER A 98 4.64 -1.42 4.21
CA SER A 98 3.82 -0.87 3.13
C SER A 98 3.53 0.62 3.32
N ILE A 99 3.29 1.05 4.57
CA ILE A 99 3.04 2.46 4.92
C ILE A 99 4.31 3.28 4.70
N ILE A 100 5.46 2.75 5.12
CA ILE A 100 6.76 3.39 4.92
C ILE A 100 7.07 3.51 3.41
N ALA A 101 6.87 2.44 2.64
CA ALA A 101 7.07 2.47 1.19
C ALA A 101 6.14 3.50 0.51
N PHE A 102 4.86 3.54 0.88
CA PHE A 102 3.91 4.55 0.40
C PHE A 102 4.36 5.97 0.75
N ALA A 103 4.77 6.22 1.99
CA ALA A 103 5.23 7.53 2.45
C ALA A 103 6.48 8.01 1.69
N ILE A 104 7.45 7.12 1.44
CA ILE A 104 8.64 7.42 0.63
C ILE A 104 8.25 7.79 -0.80
N ILE A 105 7.42 6.97 -1.45
CA ILE A 105 7.00 7.19 -2.84
C ILE A 105 6.20 8.50 -2.97
N TYR A 106 5.30 8.78 -2.04
CA TYR A 106 4.57 10.04 -1.99
C TYR A 106 5.51 11.23 -1.73
N GLY A 107 6.44 11.09 -0.78
CA GLY A 107 7.45 12.11 -0.49
C GLY A 107 8.26 12.48 -1.72
N LEU A 108 8.70 11.49 -2.51
CA LEU A 108 9.34 11.70 -3.81
C LEU A 108 8.43 12.42 -4.81
N ALA A 109 7.15 12.04 -4.87
CA ALA A 109 6.18 12.70 -5.74
C ALA A 109 6.02 14.19 -5.42
N ILE A 110 6.01 14.54 -4.13
CA ILE A 110 5.90 15.93 -3.67
C ILE A 110 7.22 16.69 -3.84
N TYR A 111 8.36 16.07 -3.55
CA TYR A 111 9.68 16.67 -3.75
C TYR A 111 9.86 17.12 -5.20
N PHE A 112 9.49 16.25 -6.15
CA PHE A 112 9.55 16.55 -7.59
C PHE A 112 8.32 17.30 -8.13
N ARG A 113 7.45 17.90 -7.30
CA ARG A 113 6.23 18.61 -7.76
C ARG A 113 6.48 19.72 -8.78
N LYS A 114 7.68 20.33 -8.77
CA LYS A 114 8.09 21.38 -9.73
C LYS A 114 8.50 20.79 -11.10
N ASN A 115 8.69 19.48 -11.20
CA ASN A 115 8.93 18.75 -12.44
C ASN A 115 7.71 17.86 -12.74
N PRO A 116 6.74 18.33 -13.54
CA PRO A 116 5.47 17.63 -13.75
C PRO A 116 5.62 16.19 -14.27
N LYS A 117 6.65 15.95 -15.09
CA LYS A 117 6.96 14.63 -15.64
C LYS A 117 7.41 13.65 -14.55
N MET A 118 8.27 14.08 -13.64
CA MET A 118 8.73 13.24 -12.52
C MET A 118 7.63 13.07 -11.47
N HIS A 119 6.94 14.16 -11.13
CA HIS A 119 5.79 14.16 -10.21
C HIS A 119 4.74 13.11 -10.62
N ALA A 120 4.32 13.12 -11.88
CA ALA A 120 3.30 12.19 -12.37
C ALA A 120 3.73 10.71 -12.26
N ARG A 121 5.01 10.40 -12.52
CA ARG A 121 5.54 9.03 -12.40
C ARG A 121 5.49 8.53 -10.96
N TYR A 122 5.99 9.33 -10.01
CA TYR A 122 5.94 8.97 -8.59
C TYR A 122 4.49 8.91 -8.07
N MET A 123 3.62 9.83 -8.49
CA MET A 123 2.20 9.79 -8.12
C MET A 123 1.53 8.48 -8.56
N ILE A 124 1.77 8.01 -9.78
CA ILE A 124 1.25 6.71 -10.24
C ILE A 124 1.79 5.57 -9.36
N CYS A 125 3.05 5.62 -8.95
CA CYS A 125 3.66 4.58 -8.12
C CYS A 125 3.07 4.46 -6.71
N THR A 126 2.37 5.49 -6.21
CA THR A 126 1.72 5.43 -4.89
C THR A 126 0.64 4.34 -4.80
N ILE A 127 0.17 3.82 -5.94
CA ILE A 127 -0.78 2.69 -5.97
C ILE A 127 -0.12 1.33 -5.74
N LEU A 128 1.21 1.22 -5.94
CA LEU A 128 1.90 -0.08 -5.94
C LEU A 128 1.81 -0.80 -4.58
N PRO A 129 2.00 -0.14 -3.42
CA PRO A 129 1.77 -0.80 -2.12
C PRO A 129 0.33 -1.28 -1.93
N LEU A 130 -0.65 -0.64 -2.58
CA LEU A 130 -2.08 -0.97 -2.48
C LEU A 130 -2.50 -2.18 -3.31
N ILE A 131 -1.63 -2.69 -4.19
CA ILE A 131 -1.94 -3.86 -5.00
C ILE A 131 -2.24 -5.07 -4.12
N THR A 132 -1.44 -5.30 -3.08
CA THR A 132 -1.60 -6.47 -2.19
C THR A 132 -2.94 -6.56 -1.48
N PRO A 133 -3.42 -5.55 -0.72
CA PRO A 133 -4.72 -5.65 -0.07
C PRO A 133 -5.88 -5.81 -1.05
N ILE A 134 -5.72 -5.36 -2.30
CA ILE A 134 -6.72 -5.57 -3.37
C ILE A 134 -6.63 -7.01 -3.90
N SER A 135 -5.44 -7.46 -4.28
CA SER A 135 -5.23 -8.79 -4.86
C SER A 135 -5.59 -9.89 -3.89
N ASP A 136 -5.22 -9.77 -2.62
CA ASP A 136 -5.45 -10.82 -1.62
C ASP A 136 -6.94 -11.05 -1.41
N ARG A 137 -7.71 -9.97 -1.26
CA ARG A 137 -9.18 -10.05 -1.14
C ARG A 137 -9.82 -10.68 -2.37
N ILE A 138 -9.31 -10.36 -3.57
CA ILE A 138 -9.82 -10.96 -4.81
C ILE A 138 -9.45 -12.45 -4.89
N ILE A 139 -8.21 -12.81 -4.59
CA ILE A 139 -7.72 -14.18 -4.62
C ILE A 139 -8.49 -15.04 -3.63
N TYR A 140 -8.55 -14.66 -2.36
CA TYR A 140 -9.22 -15.45 -1.33
C TYR A 140 -10.71 -15.67 -1.62
N LYS A 141 -11.38 -14.66 -2.20
CA LYS A 141 -12.83 -14.71 -2.39
C LYS A 141 -13.26 -15.30 -3.73
N TYR A 142 -12.59 -14.92 -4.82
CA TYR A 142 -13.05 -15.22 -6.18
C TYR A 142 -12.14 -16.20 -6.93
N ILE A 143 -10.88 -16.35 -6.52
CA ILE A 143 -9.91 -17.23 -7.19
C ILE A 143 -9.09 -18.05 -6.17
N PRO A 144 -9.74 -18.80 -5.26
CA PRO A 144 -9.06 -19.46 -4.15
C PRO A 144 -8.04 -20.52 -4.61
N ALA A 145 -8.17 -21.04 -5.83
CA ALA A 145 -7.18 -21.93 -6.44
C ALA A 145 -5.76 -21.33 -6.45
N LEU A 146 -5.63 -20.01 -6.59
CA LEU A 146 -4.33 -19.32 -6.60
C LEU A 146 -3.61 -19.37 -5.24
N VAL A 147 -4.34 -19.56 -4.13
CA VAL A 147 -3.75 -19.65 -2.79
C VAL A 147 -2.75 -20.80 -2.69
N SER A 148 -2.97 -21.89 -3.43
CA SER A 148 -2.08 -23.06 -3.45
C SER A 148 -0.72 -22.80 -4.10
N TYR A 149 -0.62 -21.79 -4.96
CA TYR A 149 0.63 -21.39 -5.63
C TYR A 149 1.41 -20.35 -4.84
N ALA A 150 0.83 -19.80 -3.76
CA ALA A 150 1.55 -18.87 -2.91
C ALA A 150 2.66 -19.60 -2.14
N PRO A 151 3.85 -18.99 -1.98
CA PRO A 151 4.90 -19.55 -1.13
C PRO A 151 4.36 -19.83 0.27
N ALA A 152 4.72 -21.01 0.81
CA ALA A 152 4.35 -21.41 2.15
C ALA A 152 5.61 -21.75 2.94
N ALA A 153 5.74 -21.18 4.13
CA ALA A 153 6.81 -21.49 5.05
C ALA A 153 6.39 -21.23 6.49
N ASP A 154 6.92 -22.02 7.43
CA ASP A 154 6.70 -21.84 8.88
C ASP A 154 5.20 -21.79 9.26
N GLY A 155 4.37 -22.57 8.56
CA GLY A 155 2.92 -22.60 8.74
C GLY A 155 2.15 -21.41 8.15
N ILE A 156 2.81 -20.46 7.50
CA ILE A 156 2.19 -19.29 6.86
C ILE A 156 2.12 -19.49 5.35
N ARG A 157 0.94 -19.29 4.76
CA ARG A 157 0.78 -19.12 3.31
C ARG A 157 0.86 -17.62 2.96
N MET A 158 1.88 -17.24 2.20
CA MET A 158 2.19 -15.84 1.90
C MET A 158 1.52 -15.39 0.60
N VAL A 159 0.19 -15.41 0.55
CA VAL A 159 -0.60 -14.94 -0.62
C VAL A 159 -0.20 -13.54 -1.13
N PRO A 160 0.16 -12.56 -0.27
CA PRO A 160 0.71 -11.27 -0.72
C PRO A 160 1.87 -11.37 -1.73
N ALA A 161 2.63 -12.46 -1.75
CA ALA A 161 3.70 -12.69 -2.73
C ALA A 161 3.20 -12.67 -4.19
N LEU A 162 1.97 -13.14 -4.44
CA LEU A 162 1.36 -13.08 -5.77
C LEU A 162 1.06 -11.63 -6.16
N GLY A 163 0.55 -10.83 -5.22
CA GLY A 163 0.34 -9.39 -5.41
C GLY A 163 1.66 -8.63 -5.62
N PHE A 164 2.71 -8.99 -4.88
CA PHE A 164 4.07 -8.45 -5.07
C PHE A 164 4.60 -8.73 -6.47
N LEU A 165 4.42 -9.95 -6.98
CA LEU A 165 4.81 -10.31 -8.35
C LEU A 165 4.09 -9.44 -9.38
N ILE A 166 2.77 -9.23 -9.23
CA ILE A 166 1.99 -8.34 -10.09
C ILE A 166 2.56 -6.91 -10.05
N GLY A 167 2.80 -6.38 -8.85
CA GLY A 167 3.38 -5.05 -8.67
C GLY A 167 4.76 -4.89 -9.31
N GLN A 168 5.62 -5.91 -9.18
CA GLN A 168 6.95 -5.93 -9.79
C GLN A 168 6.88 -6.00 -11.31
N ILE A 169 6.01 -6.84 -11.89
CA ILE A 169 5.79 -6.90 -13.34
C ILE A 169 5.31 -5.55 -13.87
N ILE A 170 4.36 -4.91 -13.20
CA ILE A 170 3.86 -3.57 -13.58
C ILE A 170 5.01 -2.57 -13.54
N LEU A 171 5.78 -2.51 -12.46
CA LEU A 171 6.85 -1.53 -12.31
C LEU A 171 7.98 -1.75 -13.33
N ILE A 172 8.41 -2.99 -13.55
CA ILE A 172 9.41 -3.33 -14.58
C ILE A 172 8.89 -2.96 -15.97
N SER A 173 7.61 -3.21 -16.25
CA SER A 173 6.98 -2.81 -17.52
C SER A 173 7.00 -1.29 -17.70
N LEU A 174 6.72 -0.52 -16.63
CA LEU A 174 6.81 0.93 -16.65
C LEU A 174 8.25 1.43 -16.86
N ILE A 175 9.25 0.79 -16.24
CA ILE A 175 10.67 1.09 -16.45
C ILE A 175 11.04 0.90 -17.92
N ILE A 176 10.71 -0.26 -18.50
CA ILE A 176 11.02 -0.58 -19.91
C ILE A 176 10.30 0.40 -20.85
N TRP A 177 9.02 0.68 -20.59
CA TRP A 177 8.23 1.60 -21.39
C TRP A 177 8.81 3.03 -21.35
N ASP A 178 9.16 3.52 -20.16
CA ASP A 178 9.66 4.89 -19.98
C ASP A 178 11.05 5.07 -20.61
N TRP A 179 11.88 4.04 -20.55
CA TRP A 179 13.16 4.02 -21.25
C TRP A 179 12.96 4.05 -22.77
N LYS A 180 12.10 3.18 -23.32
CA LYS A 180 11.86 3.09 -24.77
C LYS A 180 11.23 4.37 -25.33
N LYS A 181 10.26 4.96 -24.64
CA LYS A 181 9.47 6.10 -25.15
C LYS A 181 10.03 7.46 -24.77
N ASN A 182 10.56 7.62 -23.56
CA ASN A 182 10.97 8.92 -23.04
C ASN A 182 12.49 9.03 -22.80
N LYS A 183 13.24 7.94 -22.98
CA LYS A 183 14.67 7.85 -22.63
C LYS A 183 14.93 8.22 -21.17
N GLN A 184 13.96 7.91 -20.30
CA GLN A 184 14.02 8.14 -18.86
C GLN A 184 14.08 6.79 -18.14
N PHE A 185 14.95 6.67 -17.15
CA PHE A 185 15.06 5.46 -16.32
C PHE A 185 14.83 5.73 -14.84
N ASN A 186 14.85 7.01 -14.44
CA ASN A 186 15.13 7.37 -13.05
C ASN A 186 13.96 7.10 -12.10
N ALA A 187 12.77 7.64 -12.37
CA ALA A 187 11.69 7.64 -11.37
C ALA A 187 11.22 6.22 -10.99
N PHE A 188 10.91 5.40 -11.99
CA PHE A 188 10.41 4.05 -11.75
C PHE A 188 11.49 3.13 -11.17
N PHE A 189 12.75 3.29 -11.60
CA PHE A 189 13.86 2.55 -11.00
C PHE A 189 14.12 2.96 -9.54
N ILE A 190 14.03 4.26 -9.22
CA ILE A 190 14.15 4.74 -7.84
C ILE A 190 13.04 4.16 -6.96
N VAL A 191 11.80 4.04 -7.47
CA VAL A 191 10.69 3.40 -6.75
C VAL A 191 10.89 1.90 -6.59
N TRP A 192 11.57 1.25 -7.53
CA TRP A 192 11.82 -0.19 -7.49
C TRP A 192 12.62 -0.61 -6.26
N ILE A 193 13.53 0.25 -5.78
CA ILE A 193 14.34 0.01 -4.58
C ILE A 193 13.47 -0.14 -3.30
N PRO A 194 12.73 0.88 -2.82
CA PRO A 194 11.92 0.76 -1.61
C PRO A 194 10.81 -0.29 -1.75
N LEU A 195 10.26 -0.49 -2.95
CA LEU A 195 9.25 -1.52 -3.18
C LEU A 195 9.83 -2.94 -3.06
N THR A 196 11.04 -3.15 -3.57
CA THR A 196 11.73 -4.45 -3.46
C THR A 196 12.19 -4.71 -2.03
N ILE A 197 12.70 -3.70 -1.32
CA ILE A 197 13.01 -3.80 0.11
C ILE A 197 11.75 -4.16 0.89
N TYR A 198 10.62 -3.51 0.61
CA TYR A 198 9.33 -3.84 1.20
C TYR A 198 8.96 -5.30 0.95
N HIS A 199 8.92 -5.77 -0.30
CA HIS A 199 8.56 -7.15 -0.62
C HIS A 199 9.51 -8.16 0.03
N PHE A 200 10.82 -7.92 -0.04
CA PHE A 200 11.82 -8.77 0.59
C PHE A 200 11.64 -8.84 2.11
N SER A 201 11.35 -7.71 2.75
CA SER A 201 11.11 -7.66 4.19
C SER A 201 9.92 -8.52 4.60
N VAL A 202 8.82 -8.49 3.86
CA VAL A 202 7.63 -9.29 4.17
C VAL A 202 7.92 -10.79 4.09
N LEU A 203 8.67 -11.21 3.08
CA LEU A 203 8.95 -12.63 2.84
C LEU A 203 10.05 -13.21 3.75
N ASN A 204 10.80 -12.37 4.46
CA ASN A 204 11.99 -12.83 5.20
C ASN A 204 12.11 -12.30 6.63
N PHE A 205 11.71 -11.05 6.92
CA PHE A 205 12.05 -10.39 8.18
C PHE A 205 11.45 -11.09 9.41
N TYR A 206 10.29 -11.74 9.27
CA TYR A 206 9.60 -12.42 10.36
C TYR A 206 10.44 -13.51 11.05
N ARG A 207 11.47 -14.04 10.38
CA ARG A 207 12.40 -15.04 10.92
C ARG A 207 13.53 -14.46 11.76
N TYR A 208 13.81 -13.16 11.64
CA TYR A 208 14.99 -12.55 12.24
C TYR A 208 14.69 -11.90 13.60
N PRO A 209 15.55 -12.12 14.62
CA PRO A 209 15.34 -11.56 15.96
C PRO A 209 15.25 -10.04 16.01
N PHE A 210 15.97 -9.32 15.14
CA PHE A 210 15.93 -7.84 15.13
C PHE A 210 14.52 -7.34 14.80
N TRP A 211 13.85 -7.99 13.85
CA TRP A 211 12.51 -7.62 13.41
C TRP A 211 11.45 -8.00 14.43
N GLN A 212 11.62 -9.16 15.07
CA GLN A 212 10.73 -9.60 16.15
C GLN A 212 10.77 -8.61 17.32
N LYS A 213 11.97 -8.22 17.78
CA LYS A 213 12.15 -7.21 18.82
C LYS A 213 11.58 -5.85 18.43
N PHE A 214 11.83 -5.42 17.19
CA PHE A 214 11.27 -4.17 16.67
C PHE A 214 9.75 -4.20 16.64
N THR A 215 9.16 -5.32 16.20
CA THR A 215 7.71 -5.51 16.19
C THR A 215 7.14 -5.42 17.60
N GLU A 216 7.73 -6.11 18.58
CA GLU A 216 7.20 -6.04 19.96
C GLU A 216 7.39 -4.66 20.59
N TRP A 217 8.48 -3.95 20.29
CA TRP A 217 8.61 -2.55 20.70
C TRP A 217 7.50 -1.68 20.09
N LEU A 218 7.24 -1.81 18.80
CA LEU A 218 6.20 -1.05 18.11
C LEU A 218 4.80 -1.40 18.65
N MET A 219 4.58 -2.69 18.96
CA MET A 219 3.34 -3.19 19.55
C MET A 219 3.17 -2.84 21.04
N SER A 220 4.20 -2.29 21.71
CA SER A 220 4.09 -1.77 23.07
C SER A 220 3.60 -0.32 23.14
N LEU A 221 3.54 0.38 22.01
CA LEU A 221 3.07 1.75 21.92
C LEU A 221 1.54 1.80 21.88
N PRO A 222 0.88 2.79 22.51
CA PRO A 222 -0.57 2.91 22.51
C PRO A 222 -1.06 3.54 21.19
N LEU A 223 -0.98 2.78 20.08
CA LEU A 223 -1.34 3.26 18.75
C LEU A 223 -2.77 2.91 18.33
N SER A 224 -3.43 1.98 19.05
CA SER A 224 -4.86 1.67 18.97
C SER A 224 -5.35 1.32 20.36
#